data_AF-Q9CH21-F1
#
_entry.id   AF-Q9CH21-F1
#
_cell.length_a   1.000
_cell.length_b   1.000
_cell.length_c   1.000
_cell.angle_alpha   90.00
_cell.angle_beta   90.00
_cell.angle_gamma   90.00
#
_symmetry.space_group_name_H-M   'P 1'
#
loop_
_entity.id
_entity.type
_entity.pdbx_description
1 polymer ?
#
loop_
_entity_poly.entity_id
_entity_poly.type
_entity_poly.pdbx_seq_one_letter_code
_entity_poly.pdbx_strand_id
1 'polypeptide(L)'
;MIKVLSFGCPATKDILDYNPFNNNRNYSLTYHKGYQAIPELNLLLDEIVPDSTNVVLFDFVSEAMFGTVYQNEKVTTRNFWIKNWGSEQVYTSTDFEATFGIWKKEVAKFIQYFLEKNIVLVLNSFRFSPEMVIDNENPQPTSKEYPTIEKQEYYNQFLQKAEKYVEEKFPQVKIIKFNQSNKVEKNHPIKAYSFYLNEDYYLDSFVQFETLIKERFLKDVTDYNHVTSEEEIYFQMGKKNYSFLIQNEFEKTDNMLVTAWKKNDSVERKILNESALGDYILDGKYGNTYRFIPRKSFFRKELKEFITASGNKIFFTDRRDEVRMKSETSKKIVFYFMPISGGVDWRSANAMNRLMPYYFKNLSRSLIKNTIIIRIADINGVRGSGYTNSYNYENYESDLSEFIEEMILRYIVNRKDVVLYGVSKGGAGGLFYAAKHNLNSVTVDPLISKNYSINYENDTYLFHKISKDLDLVPIINEKLEFLPAHNYVIGNHYVKETWDEILRLKVVQIFDIDDETVKIHRDISPNCVPEQLMLINRLLLNI
;
A
#
# COMPACT_ATOMS: atom_id res chain seq x y z
N MET A 1 -3.98 -7.37 24.79
CA MET A 1 -2.88 -7.22 23.82
C MET A 1 -2.48 -8.62 23.37
N ILE A 2 -2.68 -8.94 22.10
CA ILE A 2 -2.36 -10.27 21.53
C ILE A 2 -0.85 -10.32 21.30
N LYS A 3 -0.17 -11.33 21.84
CA LYS A 3 1.24 -11.59 21.50
C LYS A 3 1.30 -12.48 20.28
N VAL A 4 1.96 -12.01 19.22
CA VAL A 4 2.22 -12.82 18.03
C VAL A 4 3.69 -13.18 17.99
N LEU A 5 3.95 -14.49 17.99
CA LEU A 5 5.29 -15.05 17.83
C LEU A 5 5.42 -15.53 16.40
N SER A 6 6.36 -14.94 15.67
CA SER A 6 6.63 -15.31 14.28
C SER A 6 7.87 -16.19 14.21
N PHE A 7 7.72 -17.42 13.71
CA PHE A 7 8.80 -18.36 13.39
C PHE A 7 8.84 -18.60 11.89
N GLY A 8 9.88 -18.17 11.19
CA GLY A 8 9.76 -18.19 9.74
C GLY A 8 10.90 -17.56 8.97
N CYS A 9 10.76 -17.61 7.65
CA CYS A 9 11.51 -16.73 6.76
C CYS A 9 11.07 -15.26 6.97
N PRO A 10 11.86 -14.29 6.50
CA PRO A 10 11.52 -12.88 6.59
C PRO A 10 10.13 -12.53 6.06
N ALA A 11 9.62 -13.24 5.04
CA ALA A 11 8.27 -13.00 4.51
C ALA A 11 7.16 -13.23 5.55
N THR A 12 7.31 -14.22 6.45
CA THR A 12 6.32 -14.47 7.52
C THR A 12 6.34 -13.40 8.59
N LYS A 13 7.51 -12.84 8.88
CA LYS A 13 7.62 -11.64 9.72
C LYS A 13 6.99 -10.44 9.02
N ASP A 14 7.25 -10.28 7.73
CA ASP A 14 6.85 -9.10 6.98
C ASP A 14 5.32 -9.01 6.81
N ILE A 15 4.58 -10.13 6.88
CA ILE A 15 3.10 -10.13 7.04
C ILE A 15 2.68 -9.21 8.20
N LEU A 16 3.48 -9.17 9.27
CA LEU A 16 3.21 -8.40 10.49
C LEU A 16 3.95 -7.05 10.53
N ASP A 17 4.93 -6.80 9.65
CA ASP A 17 5.60 -5.50 9.49
C ASP A 17 4.84 -4.56 8.52
N TYR A 18 4.03 -5.09 7.61
CA TYR A 18 3.05 -4.33 6.82
C TYR A 18 1.84 -3.83 7.64
N ASN A 19 1.96 -3.92 8.97
CA ASN A 19 0.93 -3.63 9.92
C ASN A 19 0.81 -2.11 10.21
N PRO A 20 -0.38 -1.51 10.00
CA PRO A 20 -0.73 -0.17 10.47
C PRO A 20 -0.65 0.05 12.01
N PHE A 21 -0.54 -1.02 12.81
CA PHE A 21 -0.73 -0.96 14.25
C PHE A 21 0.54 -0.88 15.11
N ASN A 22 1.72 -0.62 14.54
CA ASN A 22 2.91 -0.38 15.37
C ASN A 22 2.77 0.87 16.27
N ASN A 23 1.74 1.70 16.05
CA ASN A 23 1.39 2.84 16.90
C ASN A 23 0.08 2.70 17.70
N ASN A 24 -0.70 1.61 17.55
CA ASN A 24 -1.94 1.37 18.31
C ASN A 24 -1.95 -0.04 18.94
N ARG A 25 -1.35 -0.12 20.13
CA ARG A 25 -1.46 -1.01 21.32
C ARG A 25 -2.20 -2.39 21.33
N ASN A 26 -2.69 -2.95 20.23
CA ASN A 26 -3.49 -4.19 20.26
C ASN A 26 -2.67 -5.48 20.15
N TYR A 27 -1.52 -5.43 19.48
CA TYR A 27 -0.58 -6.53 19.34
C TYR A 27 0.79 -6.16 19.90
N SER A 28 1.48 -7.10 20.54
CA SER A 28 2.94 -7.02 20.70
C SER A 28 3.59 -8.12 19.86
N LEU A 29 4.58 -7.73 19.06
CA LEU A 29 5.28 -8.62 18.17
C LEU A 29 6.66 -8.94 18.75
N THR A 30 6.95 -10.23 18.90
CA THR A 30 8.31 -10.70 19.14
C THR A 30 8.71 -11.62 17.99
N TYR A 31 9.67 -11.16 17.18
CA TYR A 31 10.18 -11.94 16.06
C TYR A 31 11.41 -12.73 16.49
N HIS A 32 11.40 -14.03 16.20
CA HIS A 32 12.54 -14.91 16.43
C HIS A 32 13.13 -15.37 15.10
N LYS A 33 14.40 -15.03 14.85
CA LYS A 33 15.15 -15.55 13.70
C LYS A 33 15.47 -17.02 13.95
N GLY A 34 14.92 -17.89 13.10
CA GLY A 34 15.16 -19.34 13.16
C GLY A 34 14.46 -20.03 14.33
N TYR A 35 14.34 -21.35 14.24
CA TYR A 35 13.92 -22.18 15.37
C TYR A 35 15.09 -22.27 16.34
N GLN A 36 15.20 -21.33 17.29
CA GLN A 36 16.22 -21.41 18.33
C GLN A 36 16.07 -22.69 19.16
N ALA A 37 17.19 -23.15 19.71
CA ALA A 37 17.32 -24.38 20.48
C ALA A 37 16.26 -24.48 21.60
N ILE A 38 15.64 -25.66 21.82
CA ILE A 38 14.58 -25.90 22.84
C ILE A 38 14.87 -25.27 24.22
N PRO A 39 16.10 -25.30 24.78
CA PRO A 39 16.36 -24.69 26.09
C PRO A 39 16.20 -23.16 26.09
N GLU A 40 16.55 -22.50 24.99
CA GLU A 40 16.38 -21.05 24.80
C GLU A 40 14.92 -20.74 24.46
N LEU A 41 14.25 -21.63 23.70
CA LEU A 41 12.81 -21.56 23.47
C LEU A 41 12.03 -21.68 24.78
N ASN A 42 12.42 -22.59 25.69
CA ASN A 42 11.82 -22.74 27.01
C ASN A 42 12.04 -21.49 27.87
N LEU A 43 13.22 -20.88 27.86
CA LEU A 43 13.44 -19.58 28.53
C LEU A 43 12.57 -18.45 27.95
N LEU A 44 12.36 -18.45 26.63
CA LEU A 44 11.48 -17.51 25.92
C LEU A 44 9.98 -17.81 26.14
N LEU A 45 9.64 -19.07 26.34
CA LEU A 45 8.28 -19.59 26.53
C LEU A 45 7.86 -19.61 28.00
N ASP A 46 8.81 -19.60 28.93
CA ASP A 46 8.56 -19.36 30.35
C ASP A 46 8.10 -17.90 30.59
N GLU A 47 8.43 -16.97 29.68
CA GLU A 47 7.84 -15.62 29.61
C GLU A 47 6.46 -15.58 28.90
N ILE A 48 6.12 -16.64 28.15
CA ILE A 48 4.84 -16.78 27.46
C ILE A 48 3.90 -17.52 28.39
N VAL A 49 3.18 -16.74 29.20
CA VAL A 49 2.07 -17.23 30.02
C VAL A 49 1.18 -18.09 29.11
N PRO A 50 0.97 -19.39 29.40
CA PRO A 50 0.05 -20.25 28.67
C PRO A 50 -1.36 -19.69 28.83
N ASP A 51 -1.70 -18.78 27.94
CA ASP A 51 -2.96 -18.09 27.90
C ASP A 51 -3.49 -18.18 26.47
N SER A 52 -4.79 -18.35 26.42
CA SER A 52 -5.64 -18.42 25.24
C SER A 52 -5.53 -17.22 24.29
N THR A 53 -4.77 -16.19 24.66
CA THR A 53 -4.58 -14.93 23.94
C THR A 53 -3.33 -14.88 23.05
N ASN A 54 -2.49 -15.92 23.05
CA ASN A 54 -1.26 -15.97 22.25
C ASN A 54 -1.50 -16.62 20.88
N VAL A 55 -0.85 -16.10 19.85
CA VAL A 55 -0.85 -16.66 18.48
C VAL A 55 0.58 -16.94 18.04
N VAL A 56 0.80 -18.12 17.47
CA VAL A 56 2.05 -18.48 16.80
C VAL A 56 1.78 -18.49 15.31
N LEU A 57 2.39 -17.53 14.59
CA LEU A 57 2.45 -17.51 13.14
C LEU A 57 3.75 -18.20 12.72
N PHE A 58 3.66 -19.22 11.89
CA PHE A 58 4.85 -19.94 11.46
C PHE A 58 4.80 -20.33 9.99
N ASP A 59 5.96 -20.52 9.38
CA ASP A 59 6.10 -21.13 8.07
C ASP A 59 7.02 -22.34 8.11
N PHE A 60 7.05 -23.09 7.01
CA PHE A 60 7.94 -24.23 6.84
C PHE A 60 9.28 -23.87 6.19
N VAL A 61 9.55 -22.58 6.02
CA VAL A 61 10.69 -22.04 5.26
C VAL A 61 11.84 -21.64 6.17
N SER A 62 11.59 -21.43 7.47
CA SER A 62 12.51 -20.70 8.37
C SER A 62 13.98 -21.10 8.27
N GLU A 63 14.33 -22.36 7.97
CA GLU A 63 15.70 -22.77 7.66
C GLU A 63 15.80 -23.87 6.57
N ALA A 64 14.72 -24.14 5.83
CA ALA A 64 14.63 -25.32 4.97
C ALA A 64 15.54 -25.31 3.75
N MET A 65 15.81 -24.14 3.14
CA MET A 65 16.45 -24.12 1.80
C MET A 65 17.46 -23.00 1.55
N PHE A 66 17.60 -22.01 2.44
CA PHE A 66 18.52 -20.88 2.25
C PHE A 66 19.19 -20.39 3.54
N GLY A 67 19.91 -21.26 4.27
CA GLY A 67 21.18 -20.88 4.92
C GLY A 67 22.33 -21.02 3.90
N THR A 68 23.60 -20.79 4.19
CA THR A 68 24.69 -20.48 3.23
C THR A 68 25.66 -21.66 2.92
N VAL A 69 25.73 -22.26 1.71
CA VAL A 69 26.92 -23.02 1.19
C VAL A 69 27.88 -22.02 0.55
N TYR A 70 29.12 -22.37 0.19
CA TYR A 70 30.00 -21.60 -0.70
C TYR A 70 30.64 -22.57 -1.71
N GLN A 71 30.97 -22.10 -2.91
CA GLN A 71 31.55 -22.79 -4.04
C GLN A 71 32.69 -21.88 -4.53
N ASN A 72 33.93 -22.31 -4.26
CA ASN A 72 35.17 -21.56 -4.51
C ASN A 72 35.23 -20.19 -3.81
N GLU A 73 34.94 -20.11 -2.50
CA GLU A 73 34.68 -18.85 -1.75
C GLU A 73 33.37 -18.11 -2.13
N LYS A 74 32.37 -18.80 -2.75
CA LYS A 74 31.09 -18.15 -3.20
C LYS A 74 29.77 -18.87 -2.89
N VAL A 75 28.80 -18.24 -2.21
CA VAL A 75 27.66 -18.90 -1.54
C VAL A 75 26.70 -19.84 -2.37
N THR A 76 26.20 -21.00 -1.87
CA THR A 76 25.29 -21.97 -2.59
C THR A 76 24.31 -22.85 -1.72
N THR A 77 23.93 -22.41 -0.51
CA THR A 77 23.02 -22.97 0.55
C THR A 77 23.25 -24.19 1.54
N ARG A 78 22.99 -23.99 2.87
CA ARG A 78 22.98 -24.92 4.06
C ARG A 78 21.58 -25.00 4.74
N ASN A 79 21.18 -26.18 5.23
CA ASN A 79 19.84 -26.62 5.72
C ASN A 79 19.45 -26.26 7.19
N PHE A 80 18.19 -26.60 7.56
CA PHE A 80 17.51 -26.57 8.86
C PHE A 80 18.43 -26.82 10.07
N TRP A 81 18.41 -25.92 11.06
CA TRP A 81 18.96 -26.13 12.39
C TRP A 81 17.85 -26.30 13.42
N ILE A 82 17.08 -27.39 13.35
CA ILE A 82 16.42 -27.93 14.54
C ILE A 82 17.46 -28.76 15.30
N LYS A 83 18.45 -28.10 15.93
CA LYS A 83 19.54 -28.84 16.58
C LYS A 83 19.10 -29.65 17.80
N ASN A 84 17.93 -29.37 18.38
CA ASN A 84 17.60 -29.81 19.74
C ASN A 84 16.29 -30.60 19.92
N TRP A 85 15.59 -31.03 18.86
CA TRP A 85 14.41 -31.93 18.99
C TRP A 85 14.74 -33.43 18.85
N GLY A 86 16.03 -33.77 18.93
CA GLY A 86 16.53 -35.14 18.95
C GLY A 86 16.60 -35.80 17.57
N SER A 87 17.77 -36.36 17.29
CA SER A 87 18.18 -37.22 16.16
C SER A 87 18.63 -36.55 14.84
N GLU A 88 19.90 -36.84 14.53
CA GLU A 88 20.63 -36.86 13.24
C GLU A 88 20.65 -35.61 12.34
N GLN A 89 21.86 -35.20 11.95
CA GLN A 89 22.08 -34.17 10.93
C GLN A 89 21.43 -34.62 9.62
N VAL A 90 20.38 -33.92 9.20
CA VAL A 90 19.72 -34.16 7.91
C VAL A 90 20.58 -33.55 6.81
N TYR A 91 21.43 -34.38 6.21
CA TYR A 91 21.93 -34.10 4.86
C TYR A 91 20.72 -34.10 3.94
N THR A 92 20.56 -33.08 3.09
CA THR A 92 19.59 -33.11 2.00
C THR A 92 19.92 -34.31 1.14
N SER A 93 19.24 -35.42 1.38
CA SER A 93 19.29 -36.58 0.53
C SER A 93 18.67 -36.20 -0.81
N THR A 94 19.16 -36.77 -1.89
CA THR A 94 18.48 -36.77 -3.20
C THR A 94 17.10 -37.44 -3.14
N ASP A 95 16.74 -38.07 -2.02
CA ASP A 95 15.43 -38.67 -1.74
C ASP A 95 14.49 -37.67 -1.03
N PHE A 96 13.45 -37.26 -1.77
CA PHE A 96 12.39 -36.37 -1.31
C PHE A 96 11.51 -37.01 -0.21
N GLU A 97 11.21 -38.30 -0.30
CA GLU A 97 10.29 -38.97 0.63
C GLU A 97 10.94 -39.17 2.00
N ALA A 98 12.23 -39.53 2.03
CA ALA A 98 13.00 -39.61 3.27
C ALA A 98 13.06 -38.25 3.99
N THR A 99 13.38 -37.18 3.24
CA THR A 99 13.41 -35.80 3.75
C THR A 99 12.05 -35.39 4.33
N PHE A 100 10.97 -35.68 3.60
CA PHE A 100 9.62 -35.36 4.05
C PHE A 100 9.20 -36.17 5.29
N GLY A 101 9.63 -37.43 5.40
CA GLY A 101 9.38 -38.27 6.57
C GLY A 101 9.95 -37.70 7.87
N ILE A 102 11.20 -37.21 7.83
CA ILE A 102 11.84 -36.56 8.98
C ILE A 102 11.12 -35.25 9.32
N TRP A 103 10.86 -34.43 8.31
CA TRP A 103 10.13 -33.16 8.48
C TRP A 103 8.78 -33.35 9.18
N LYS A 104 7.98 -34.36 8.78
CA LYS A 104 6.68 -34.66 9.39
C LYS A 104 6.79 -34.90 10.90
N LYS A 105 7.82 -35.65 11.32
CA LYS A 105 8.03 -36.01 12.72
C LYS A 105 8.33 -34.77 13.54
N GLU A 106 9.24 -33.92 13.09
CA GLU A 106 9.63 -32.73 13.85
C GLU A 106 8.53 -31.66 13.88
N VAL A 107 7.85 -31.43 12.76
CA VAL A 107 6.71 -30.50 12.71
C VAL A 107 5.53 -30.99 13.54
N ALA A 108 5.27 -32.30 13.59
CA ALA A 108 4.25 -32.86 14.45
C ALA A 108 4.53 -32.58 15.93
N LYS A 109 5.77 -32.81 16.39
CA LYS A 109 6.15 -32.52 17.76
C LYS A 109 6.03 -31.01 18.06
N PHE A 110 6.47 -30.14 17.14
CA PHE A 110 6.33 -28.68 17.25
C PHE A 110 4.87 -28.26 17.42
N ILE A 111 3.98 -28.72 16.54
CA ILE A 111 2.56 -28.39 16.60
C ILE A 111 1.93 -28.91 17.90
N GLN A 112 2.19 -30.16 18.27
CA GLN A 112 1.65 -30.76 19.50
C GLN A 112 2.03 -29.95 20.75
N TYR A 113 3.29 -29.53 20.84
CA TYR A 113 3.77 -28.72 21.96
C TYR A 113 2.95 -27.43 22.17
N PHE A 114 2.63 -26.70 21.10
CA PHE A 114 1.85 -25.47 21.20
C PHE A 114 0.35 -25.73 21.40
N LEU A 115 -0.19 -26.79 20.81
CA LEU A 115 -1.58 -27.21 21.02
C LEU A 115 -1.84 -27.61 22.48
N GLU A 116 -0.91 -28.33 23.12
CA GLU A 116 -0.99 -28.71 24.55
C GLU A 116 -1.03 -27.49 25.48
N LYS A 117 -0.46 -26.35 25.04
CA LYS A 117 -0.49 -25.07 25.76
C LYS A 117 -1.69 -24.19 25.40
N ASN A 118 -2.64 -24.72 24.63
CA ASN A 118 -3.82 -24.00 24.17
C ASN A 118 -3.48 -22.71 23.38
N ILE A 119 -2.38 -22.71 22.63
CA ILE A 119 -1.96 -21.57 21.80
C ILE A 119 -2.56 -21.71 20.39
N VAL A 120 -2.99 -20.59 19.78
CA VAL A 120 -3.49 -20.60 18.39
C VAL A 120 -2.31 -20.71 17.44
N LEU A 121 -2.33 -21.72 16.57
CA LEU A 121 -1.34 -21.92 15.53
C LEU A 121 -1.89 -21.47 14.18
N VAL A 122 -1.13 -20.60 13.50
CA VAL A 122 -1.41 -20.18 12.14
C VAL A 122 -0.21 -20.51 11.25
N LEU A 123 -0.42 -21.36 10.27
CA LEU A 123 0.56 -21.69 9.24
C LEU A 123 0.45 -20.70 8.09
N ASN A 124 1.53 -19.99 7.78
CA ASN A 124 1.71 -19.27 6.54
C ASN A 124 2.17 -20.23 5.44
N SER A 125 1.25 -20.62 4.57
CA SER A 125 1.55 -21.56 3.49
C SER A 125 2.12 -20.87 2.26
N PHE A 126 3.29 -20.27 2.41
CA PHE A 126 4.04 -19.59 1.35
C PHE A 126 4.32 -20.49 0.12
N ARG A 127 4.50 -19.89 -1.07
CA ARG A 127 4.98 -20.55 -2.28
C ARG A 127 5.99 -19.68 -3.03
N PHE A 128 6.88 -20.33 -3.77
CA PHE A 128 7.73 -19.67 -4.75
C PHE A 128 6.89 -19.28 -5.97
N SER A 129 7.04 -18.05 -6.44
CA SER A 129 6.40 -17.55 -7.66
C SER A 129 7.43 -17.45 -8.78
N PRO A 130 7.20 -18.07 -9.95
CA PRO A 130 8.15 -18.05 -11.08
C PRO A 130 8.19 -16.68 -11.78
N GLU A 131 7.32 -15.76 -11.36
CA GLU A 131 7.21 -14.40 -11.87
C GLU A 131 7.60 -13.40 -10.79
N MET A 132 8.39 -12.41 -11.20
CA MET A 132 8.75 -11.25 -10.38
C MET A 132 8.18 -9.97 -10.97
N VAL A 133 7.98 -8.99 -10.11
CA VAL A 133 7.70 -7.59 -10.42
C VAL A 133 8.89 -6.74 -9.99
N ILE A 134 9.03 -5.58 -10.62
CA ILE A 134 10.05 -4.58 -10.24
C ILE A 134 9.32 -3.34 -9.76
N ASP A 135 9.29 -3.12 -8.45
CA ASP A 135 8.49 -2.09 -7.80
C ASP A 135 7.00 -2.21 -8.20
N ASN A 136 6.45 -3.43 -8.08
CA ASN A 136 5.08 -3.80 -8.47
C ASN A 136 4.71 -3.64 -9.95
N GLU A 137 5.66 -3.37 -10.85
CA GLU A 137 5.40 -3.21 -12.28
C GLU A 137 5.73 -4.47 -13.10
N ASN A 138 4.88 -4.73 -14.11
CA ASN A 138 5.02 -5.71 -15.20
C ASN A 138 5.67 -7.05 -14.79
N PRO A 139 4.85 -8.11 -14.60
CA PRO A 139 5.35 -9.44 -14.34
C PRO A 139 6.36 -9.87 -15.41
N GLN A 140 7.47 -10.38 -14.95
CA GLN A 140 8.56 -10.89 -15.76
C GLN A 140 9.14 -12.14 -15.10
N PRO A 141 9.75 -13.07 -15.86
CA PRO A 141 10.34 -14.26 -15.27
C PRO A 141 11.34 -13.89 -14.17
N THR A 142 11.40 -14.67 -13.10
CA THR A 142 12.36 -14.45 -12.01
C THR A 142 13.79 -14.30 -12.56
N SER A 143 14.55 -13.33 -12.03
CA SER A 143 15.93 -13.08 -12.47
C SER A 143 16.83 -14.28 -12.19
N LYS A 144 18.02 -14.30 -12.81
CA LYS A 144 19.07 -15.31 -12.55
C LYS A 144 19.55 -15.32 -11.09
N GLU A 145 19.14 -14.35 -10.27
CA GLU A 145 19.47 -14.26 -8.85
C GLU A 145 18.56 -15.16 -8.00
N TYR A 146 17.45 -15.65 -8.56
CA TYR A 146 16.50 -16.55 -7.91
C TYR A 146 16.71 -18.01 -8.33
N PRO A 147 16.20 -19.00 -7.56
CA PRO A 147 16.21 -20.41 -7.97
C PRO A 147 15.56 -20.61 -9.35
N THR A 148 16.03 -21.60 -10.10
CA THR A 148 15.42 -21.95 -11.40
C THR A 148 13.94 -22.31 -11.23
N ILE A 149 13.13 -22.12 -12.28
CA ILE A 149 11.69 -22.45 -12.26
C ILE A 149 11.48 -23.90 -11.83
N GLU A 150 12.26 -24.84 -12.37
CA GLU A 150 12.23 -26.26 -11.96
C GLU A 150 12.48 -26.46 -10.46
N LYS A 151 13.43 -25.72 -9.87
CA LYS A 151 13.68 -25.78 -8.42
C LYS A 151 12.52 -25.19 -7.64
N GLN A 152 11.96 -24.07 -8.08
CA GLN A 152 10.80 -23.46 -7.45
C GLN A 152 9.58 -24.40 -7.47
N GLU A 153 9.35 -25.10 -8.59
CA GLU A 153 8.29 -26.10 -8.72
C GLU A 153 8.51 -27.28 -7.78
N TYR A 154 9.72 -27.84 -7.74
CA TYR A 154 10.08 -28.92 -6.81
C TYR A 154 9.83 -28.50 -5.34
N TYR A 155 10.20 -27.27 -4.99
CA TYR A 155 9.94 -26.72 -3.66
C TYR A 155 8.46 -26.51 -3.37
N ASN A 156 7.70 -26.04 -4.35
CA ASN A 156 6.26 -25.88 -4.21
C ASN A 156 5.54 -27.23 -4.04
N GLN A 157 6.04 -28.31 -4.65
CA GLN A 157 5.53 -29.67 -4.42
C GLN A 157 5.76 -30.11 -2.97
N PHE A 158 6.95 -29.85 -2.42
CA PHE A 158 7.22 -30.10 -0.99
C PHE A 158 6.25 -29.32 -0.09
N LEU A 159 6.13 -28.01 -0.32
CA LEU A 159 5.30 -27.11 0.48
C LEU A 159 3.82 -27.48 0.40
N GLN A 160 3.34 -27.90 -0.77
CA GLN A 160 1.98 -28.39 -0.96
C GLN A 160 1.72 -29.70 -0.20
N LYS A 161 2.69 -30.62 -0.23
CA LYS A 161 2.58 -31.89 0.53
C LYS A 161 2.62 -31.64 2.04
N ALA A 162 3.46 -30.70 2.48
CA ALA A 162 3.57 -30.25 3.87
C ALA A 162 2.26 -29.61 4.37
N GLU A 163 1.68 -28.69 3.59
CA GLU A 163 0.38 -28.08 3.88
C GLU A 163 -0.70 -29.16 4.06
N LYS A 164 -0.84 -30.07 3.10
CA LYS A 164 -1.83 -31.14 3.13
C LYS A 164 -1.68 -32.04 4.36
N TYR A 165 -0.44 -32.37 4.75
CA TYR A 165 -0.17 -33.14 5.96
C TYR A 165 -0.68 -32.42 7.22
N VAL A 166 -0.44 -31.10 7.33
CA VAL A 166 -0.91 -30.33 8.49
C VAL A 166 -2.43 -30.21 8.49
N GLU A 167 -3.06 -29.97 7.34
CA GLU A 167 -4.53 -29.96 7.21
C GLU A 167 -5.18 -31.26 7.69
N GLU A 168 -4.63 -32.40 7.26
CA GLU A 168 -5.19 -33.71 7.56
C GLU A 168 -4.92 -34.17 9.01
N LYS A 169 -3.75 -33.85 9.56
CA LYS A 169 -3.33 -34.34 10.89
C LYS A 169 -3.59 -33.38 12.02
N PHE A 170 -3.64 -32.09 11.74
CA PHE A 170 -3.78 -31.03 12.75
C PHE A 170 -4.86 -30.04 12.31
N PRO A 171 -6.14 -30.46 12.24
CA PRO A 171 -7.24 -29.60 11.81
C PRO A 171 -7.46 -28.36 12.70
N GLN A 172 -6.84 -28.32 13.89
CA GLN A 172 -6.83 -27.16 14.78
C GLN A 172 -5.89 -26.03 14.30
N VAL A 173 -4.91 -26.35 13.44
CA VAL A 173 -3.99 -25.37 12.86
C VAL A 173 -4.73 -24.60 11.76
N LYS A 174 -4.78 -23.29 11.90
CA LYS A 174 -5.34 -22.39 10.88
C LYS A 174 -4.29 -22.18 9.78
N ILE A 175 -4.72 -22.00 8.53
CA ILE A 175 -3.79 -21.90 7.40
C ILE A 175 -4.10 -20.68 6.54
N ILE A 176 -3.10 -19.82 6.37
CA ILE A 176 -3.08 -18.76 5.36
C ILE A 176 -2.68 -19.41 4.04
N LYS A 177 -3.53 -19.30 3.03
CA LYS A 177 -3.32 -19.84 1.70
C LYS A 177 -2.56 -18.86 0.82
N PHE A 178 -1.62 -19.38 0.04
CA PHE A 178 -0.94 -18.61 -0.99
C PHE A 178 -1.87 -18.34 -2.17
N ASN A 179 -2.06 -17.07 -2.50
CA ASN A 179 -2.73 -16.67 -3.73
C ASN A 179 -1.73 -16.70 -4.92
N GLN A 180 -2.03 -17.48 -5.95
CA GLN A 180 -1.16 -17.69 -7.12
C GLN A 180 -0.93 -16.42 -7.95
N SER A 181 -1.77 -15.39 -7.78
CA SER A 181 -1.52 -14.09 -8.42
C SER A 181 -0.34 -13.34 -7.81
N ASN A 182 0.12 -13.73 -6.61
CA ASN A 182 1.22 -13.06 -5.94
C ASN A 182 2.57 -13.32 -6.64
N LYS A 183 3.42 -12.30 -6.62
CA LYS A 183 4.67 -12.23 -7.37
C LYS A 183 5.83 -11.95 -6.45
N VAL A 184 7.03 -12.27 -6.90
CA VAL A 184 8.28 -11.88 -6.22
C VAL A 184 8.53 -10.39 -6.42
N GLU A 185 8.96 -9.65 -5.40
CA GLU A 185 9.40 -8.26 -5.57
C GLU A 185 10.93 -8.19 -5.66
N LYS A 186 11.45 -7.80 -6.83
CA LYS A 186 12.89 -7.72 -7.09
C LYS A 186 13.59 -6.65 -6.26
N ASN A 187 12.95 -5.48 -6.12
CA ASN A 187 13.53 -4.32 -5.47
C ASN A 187 13.19 -4.25 -3.99
N HIS A 188 12.77 -5.36 -3.37
CA HIS A 188 12.42 -5.37 -1.96
C HIS A 188 13.59 -4.77 -1.14
N PRO A 189 13.33 -3.79 -0.26
CA PRO A 189 14.36 -2.93 0.35
C PRO A 189 15.41 -3.68 1.20
N ILE A 190 15.23 -4.98 1.42
CA ILE A 190 16.18 -5.86 2.11
C ILE A 190 16.90 -6.70 1.03
N LYS A 191 18.06 -6.24 0.55
CA LYS A 191 18.80 -6.92 -0.54
C LYS A 191 19.67 -8.08 -0.04
N ALA A 192 19.52 -9.25 -0.69
CA ALA A 192 20.55 -9.96 -1.47
C ALA A 192 20.36 -11.50 -1.51
N TYR A 193 19.61 -12.10 -0.57
CA TYR A 193 19.50 -13.57 -0.47
C TYR A 193 18.15 -14.10 0.05
N SER A 194 17.12 -13.25 0.13
CA SER A 194 15.81 -13.64 0.68
C SER A 194 14.73 -13.50 -0.39
N PHE A 195 13.90 -14.53 -0.54
CA PHE A 195 12.78 -14.54 -1.48
C PHE A 195 11.63 -13.71 -0.88
N TYR A 196 11.47 -12.46 -1.33
CA TYR A 196 10.40 -11.57 -0.89
C TYR A 196 9.27 -11.53 -1.92
N LEU A 197 8.04 -11.48 -1.44
CA LEU A 197 6.85 -11.31 -2.27
C LEU A 197 6.48 -9.82 -2.36
N ASN A 198 5.61 -9.50 -3.30
CA ASN A 198 5.05 -8.17 -3.49
C ASN A 198 4.08 -7.80 -2.37
N GLU A 199 3.77 -6.51 -2.24
CA GLU A 199 2.91 -5.97 -1.17
C GLU A 199 1.55 -6.66 -1.07
N ASP A 200 0.96 -7.00 -2.22
CA ASP A 200 -0.35 -7.65 -2.27
C ASP A 200 -0.35 -9.01 -1.54
N TYR A 201 0.74 -9.77 -1.56
CA TYR A 201 0.84 -11.00 -0.80
C TYR A 201 0.72 -10.77 0.71
N TYR A 202 1.42 -9.75 1.23
CA TYR A 202 1.43 -9.48 2.66
C TYR A 202 0.07 -8.98 3.12
N LEU A 203 -0.60 -8.14 2.33
CA LEU A 203 -1.96 -7.71 2.61
C LEU A 203 -2.96 -8.88 2.55
N ASP A 204 -2.94 -9.69 1.49
CA ASP A 204 -3.79 -10.87 1.35
C ASP A 204 -3.60 -11.83 2.55
N SER A 205 -2.34 -12.07 2.93
CA SER A 205 -1.98 -12.93 4.05
C SER A 205 -2.45 -12.36 5.38
N PHE A 206 -2.35 -11.04 5.56
CA PHE A 206 -2.80 -10.37 6.77
C PHE A 206 -4.33 -10.38 6.92
N VAL A 207 -5.08 -10.16 5.84
CA VAL A 207 -6.55 -10.28 5.85
C VAL A 207 -6.98 -11.70 6.21
N GLN A 208 -6.31 -12.72 5.67
CA GLN A 208 -6.52 -14.11 6.06
C GLN A 208 -6.20 -14.33 7.53
N PHE A 209 -5.04 -13.85 8.00
CA PHE A 209 -4.63 -13.97 9.39
C PHE A 209 -5.70 -13.43 10.34
N GLU A 210 -6.15 -12.18 10.15
CA GLU A 210 -7.19 -11.57 10.98
C GLU A 210 -8.51 -12.36 10.91
N THR A 211 -8.88 -12.85 9.72
CA THR A 211 -10.08 -13.67 9.54
C THR A 211 -9.99 -15.00 10.29
N LEU A 212 -8.82 -15.64 10.32
CA LEU A 212 -8.62 -16.96 10.93
C LEU A 212 -8.55 -16.90 12.46
N ILE A 213 -8.01 -15.82 13.00
CA ILE A 213 -7.88 -15.66 14.46
C ILE A 213 -9.14 -15.04 15.09
N LYS A 214 -10.05 -14.49 14.28
CA LYS A 214 -11.26 -13.76 14.76
C LYS A 214 -12.02 -14.52 15.85
N GLU A 215 -12.25 -15.82 15.67
CA GLU A 215 -13.05 -16.69 16.57
C GLU A 215 -12.61 -16.61 18.04
N ARG A 216 -11.35 -16.22 18.28
CA ARG A 216 -10.73 -16.20 19.60
C ARG A 216 -10.45 -14.81 20.15
N PHE A 217 -10.52 -13.77 19.31
CA PHE A 217 -10.04 -12.41 19.63
C PHE A 217 -11.03 -11.28 19.33
N LEU A 218 -12.22 -11.60 18.81
CA LEU A 218 -13.20 -10.68 18.21
C LEU A 218 -13.72 -9.53 19.07
N LYS A 219 -13.42 -9.46 20.38
CA LYS A 219 -13.82 -8.30 21.19
C LYS A 219 -12.78 -7.19 21.26
N ASP A 220 -11.50 -7.49 21.02
CA ASP A 220 -10.42 -6.62 21.47
C ASP A 220 -9.57 -6.01 20.34
N VAL A 221 -9.71 -6.45 19.07
CA VAL A 221 -8.75 -6.03 18.01
C VAL A 221 -9.32 -5.70 16.64
N THR A 222 -10.22 -6.52 16.08
CA THR A 222 -10.82 -6.29 14.76
C THR A 222 -12.29 -6.70 14.83
N ASP A 223 -13.22 -5.83 14.43
CA ASP A 223 -14.64 -6.17 14.37
C ASP A 223 -14.91 -6.89 13.04
N TYR A 224 -15.50 -8.08 13.08
CA TYR A 224 -15.83 -8.84 11.86
C TYR A 224 -17.33 -8.75 11.63
N ASN A 225 -17.69 -8.00 10.61
CA ASN A 225 -19.08 -7.83 10.21
C ASN A 225 -19.40 -8.77 9.05
N HIS A 226 -20.28 -9.72 9.31
CA HIS A 226 -21.05 -10.35 8.25
C HIS A 226 -22.11 -9.33 7.84
N VAL A 227 -21.85 -8.58 6.77
CA VAL A 227 -22.85 -7.67 6.22
C VAL A 227 -23.66 -8.48 5.23
N THR A 228 -24.87 -8.87 5.62
CA THR A 228 -25.79 -9.66 4.79
C THR A 228 -27.02 -8.84 4.35
N SER A 229 -27.17 -7.64 4.90
CA SER A 229 -28.22 -6.68 4.55
C SER A 229 -27.75 -5.22 4.68
N GLU A 230 -28.52 -4.28 4.11
CA GLU A 230 -28.21 -2.84 4.17
C GLU A 230 -28.30 -2.25 5.60
N GLU A 231 -29.17 -2.79 6.45
CA GLU A 231 -29.45 -2.28 7.80
C GLU A 231 -28.29 -2.56 8.78
N GLU A 232 -27.53 -3.64 8.57
CA GLU A 232 -26.37 -4.01 9.41
C GLU A 232 -25.16 -3.07 9.23
N ILE A 233 -25.09 -2.35 8.10
CA ILE A 233 -23.99 -1.42 7.76
C ILE A 233 -23.95 -0.26 8.76
N TYR A 234 -25.10 0.39 8.99
CA TYR A 234 -25.19 1.58 9.83
C TYR A 234 -24.95 1.28 11.32
N PHE A 235 -25.32 0.10 11.78
CA PHE A 235 -25.20 -0.29 13.19
C PHE A 235 -23.74 -0.57 13.61
N GLN A 236 -22.91 -1.09 12.71
CA GLN A 236 -21.57 -1.55 13.05
C GLN A 236 -20.47 -0.48 12.89
N MET A 237 -20.69 0.53 12.04
CA MET A 237 -19.70 1.58 11.76
C MET A 237 -19.64 2.68 12.83
N GLY A 238 -20.55 2.64 13.81
CA GLY A 238 -20.56 3.54 14.97
C GLY A 238 -19.51 3.24 16.04
N LYS A 239 -18.82 2.09 15.98
CA LYS A 239 -17.77 1.72 16.94
C LYS A 239 -16.41 2.23 16.45
N LYS A 240 -15.88 3.25 17.13
CA LYS A 240 -14.68 3.99 16.71
C LYS A 240 -13.40 3.35 17.26
N ASN A 241 -12.36 3.26 16.40
CA ASN A 241 -10.92 3.05 16.68
C ASN A 241 -10.26 1.70 16.34
N TYR A 242 -10.95 0.74 15.71
CA TYR A 242 -10.37 -0.56 15.34
C TYR A 242 -10.55 -0.86 13.86
N SER A 243 -9.67 -1.69 13.26
CA SER A 243 -9.92 -2.24 11.93
C SER A 243 -11.20 -3.07 11.93
N PHE A 244 -11.84 -3.17 10.78
CA PHE A 244 -12.95 -4.09 10.60
C PHE A 244 -12.85 -4.85 9.28
N LEU A 245 -13.40 -6.06 9.29
CA LEU A 245 -13.49 -6.94 8.14
C LEU A 245 -14.95 -7.04 7.71
N ILE A 246 -15.21 -6.90 6.41
CA ILE A 246 -16.52 -7.13 5.81
C ILE A 246 -16.41 -8.33 4.88
N GLN A 247 -17.23 -9.35 5.14
CA GLN A 247 -17.47 -10.40 4.16
C GLN A 247 -18.55 -9.94 3.18
N ASN A 248 -18.16 -9.70 1.91
CA ASN A 248 -19.10 -9.29 0.87
C ASN A 248 -19.77 -10.52 0.23
N GLU A 249 -21.06 -10.72 0.49
CA GLU A 249 -21.83 -11.84 -0.07
C GLU A 249 -22.79 -11.43 -1.21
N PHE A 250 -22.89 -10.14 -1.51
CA PHE A 250 -23.95 -9.58 -2.36
C PHE A 250 -23.77 -9.90 -3.85
N GLU A 251 -22.57 -9.73 -4.42
CA GLU A 251 -22.30 -10.06 -5.83
C GLU A 251 -20.94 -10.76 -6.01
N LYS A 252 -20.96 -11.98 -6.55
CA LYS A 252 -19.77 -12.85 -6.68
C LYS A 252 -18.92 -12.61 -7.93
N THR A 253 -19.31 -11.69 -8.81
CA THR A 253 -18.69 -11.57 -10.15
C THR A 253 -17.66 -10.45 -10.27
N ASP A 254 -17.71 -9.42 -9.43
CA ASP A 254 -16.83 -8.24 -9.50
C ASP A 254 -16.28 -7.86 -8.11
N ASN A 255 -15.14 -7.15 -8.07
CA ASN A 255 -14.63 -6.54 -6.83
C ASN A 255 -15.56 -5.39 -6.38
N MET A 256 -15.82 -5.24 -5.07
CA MET A 256 -16.55 -4.13 -4.44
C MET A 256 -16.32 -2.74 -5.07
N LEU A 257 -15.07 -2.40 -5.40
CA LEU A 257 -14.75 -1.10 -6.05
C LEU A 257 -15.33 -0.96 -7.46
N VAL A 258 -15.39 -2.07 -8.20
CA VAL A 258 -15.99 -2.14 -9.54
C VAL A 258 -17.50 -2.13 -9.45
N THR A 259 -18.09 -2.85 -8.49
CA THR A 259 -19.53 -2.84 -8.26
C THR A 259 -20.01 -1.43 -7.92
N ALA A 260 -19.33 -0.77 -7.00
CA ALA A 260 -19.66 0.61 -6.59
C ALA A 260 -19.57 1.62 -7.73
N TRP A 261 -18.66 1.39 -8.68
CA TRP A 261 -18.55 2.20 -9.90
C TRP A 261 -19.72 1.98 -10.86
N LYS A 262 -20.07 0.72 -11.13
CA LYS A 262 -21.11 0.35 -12.10
C LYS A 262 -22.52 0.65 -11.59
N LYS A 263 -22.74 0.60 -10.28
CA LYS A 263 -24.07 0.65 -9.65
C LYS A 263 -24.10 1.67 -8.51
N ASN A 264 -24.76 2.80 -8.75
CA ASN A 264 -24.86 3.91 -7.79
C ASN A 264 -25.58 3.52 -6.48
N ASP A 265 -26.58 2.64 -6.56
CA ASP A 265 -27.36 2.22 -5.38
C ASP A 265 -26.88 0.89 -4.78
N SER A 266 -25.71 0.39 -5.19
CA SER A 266 -25.16 -0.86 -4.67
C SER A 266 -24.82 -0.77 -3.18
N VAL A 267 -24.98 -1.90 -2.50
CA VAL A 267 -24.59 -2.07 -1.09
C VAL A 267 -23.10 -1.76 -0.91
N GLU A 268 -22.27 -2.20 -1.85
CA GLU A 268 -20.84 -1.92 -1.89
C GLU A 268 -20.51 -0.43 -1.91
N ARG A 269 -21.25 0.36 -2.69
CA ARG A 269 -21.07 1.81 -2.72
C ARG A 269 -21.46 2.47 -1.40
N LYS A 270 -22.56 2.03 -0.79
CA LYS A 270 -22.99 2.50 0.53
C LYS A 270 -21.91 2.21 1.56
N ILE A 271 -21.40 0.98 1.63
CA ILE A 271 -20.29 0.58 2.51
C ILE A 271 -19.07 1.49 2.33
N LEU A 272 -18.63 1.70 1.07
CA LEU A 272 -17.46 2.53 0.78
C LEU A 272 -17.66 3.99 1.20
N ASN A 273 -18.83 4.57 0.94
CA ASN A 273 -19.15 5.96 1.31
C ASN A 273 -19.24 6.15 2.82
N GLU A 274 -19.97 5.29 3.52
CA GLU A 274 -20.10 5.35 4.98
C GLU A 274 -18.74 5.10 5.66
N SER A 275 -17.89 4.24 5.08
CA SER A 275 -16.54 3.96 5.61
C SER A 275 -15.68 5.21 5.52
N ALA A 276 -15.72 5.87 4.36
CA ALA A 276 -14.99 7.10 4.12
C ALA A 276 -15.48 8.22 5.06
N LEU A 277 -16.79 8.36 5.27
CA LEU A 277 -17.38 9.30 6.24
C LEU A 277 -16.98 8.99 7.69
N GLY A 278 -16.81 7.71 8.02
CA GLY A 278 -16.32 7.25 9.32
C GLY A 278 -14.81 7.39 9.54
N ASP A 279 -14.07 8.02 8.61
CA ASP A 279 -12.61 8.13 8.60
C ASP A 279 -11.86 6.79 8.44
N TYR A 280 -12.44 5.87 7.67
CA TYR A 280 -11.84 4.59 7.30
C TYR A 280 -11.42 4.54 5.83
N ILE A 281 -10.40 3.72 5.55
CA ILE A 281 -9.95 3.39 4.20
C ILE A 281 -9.98 1.88 4.00
N LEU A 282 -10.34 1.45 2.78
CA LEU A 282 -10.17 0.05 2.35
C LEU A 282 -8.67 -0.21 2.17
N ASP A 283 -8.12 -1.21 2.84
CA ASP A 283 -6.70 -1.56 2.73
C ASP A 283 -6.48 -3.08 2.86
N GLY A 284 -6.68 -3.76 1.74
CA GLY A 284 -6.52 -5.20 1.59
C GLY A 284 -7.85 -5.94 1.37
N LYS A 285 -7.76 -7.09 0.72
CA LYS A 285 -8.85 -8.06 0.62
C LYS A 285 -8.29 -9.47 0.52
N TYR A 286 -9.11 -10.47 0.82
CA TYR A 286 -8.82 -11.85 0.45
C TYR A 286 -10.13 -12.57 0.11
N GLY A 287 -10.21 -13.14 -1.09
CA GLY A 287 -11.48 -13.62 -1.63
C GLY A 287 -12.54 -12.51 -1.61
N ASN A 288 -13.62 -12.74 -0.88
CA ASN A 288 -14.72 -11.79 -0.68
C ASN A 288 -14.64 -11.02 0.64
N THR A 289 -13.57 -11.19 1.42
CA THR A 289 -13.38 -10.46 2.68
C THR A 289 -12.57 -9.21 2.41
N TYR A 290 -13.13 -8.05 2.77
CA TYR A 290 -12.55 -6.72 2.58
C TYR A 290 -12.14 -6.14 3.93
N ARG A 291 -10.98 -5.51 3.98
CA ARG A 291 -10.43 -4.96 5.22
C ARG A 291 -10.45 -3.45 5.21
N PHE A 292 -11.04 -2.86 6.23
CA PHE A 292 -11.06 -1.43 6.43
C PHE A 292 -10.28 -1.05 7.68
N ILE A 293 -9.51 0.02 7.58
CA ILE A 293 -8.70 0.54 8.70
C ILE A 293 -8.98 2.01 8.94
N PRO A 294 -8.88 2.48 10.20
CA PRO A 294 -8.89 3.91 10.46
C PRO A 294 -7.78 4.58 9.64
N ARG A 295 -8.09 5.67 8.93
CA ARG A 295 -7.13 6.42 8.10
C ARG A 295 -5.88 6.80 8.90
N LYS A 296 -6.06 7.22 10.15
CA LYS A 296 -4.96 7.60 11.06
C LYS A 296 -4.02 6.45 11.41
N SER A 297 -4.49 5.21 11.29
CA SER A 297 -3.67 4.02 11.49
C SER A 297 -2.89 3.63 10.24
N PHE A 298 -3.19 4.16 9.05
CA PHE A 298 -2.49 3.80 7.82
C PHE A 298 -0.96 3.90 7.96
N PHE A 299 -0.25 2.90 7.44
CA PHE A 299 1.20 2.83 7.44
C PHE A 299 1.68 2.03 6.25
N ARG A 300 2.77 2.52 5.65
CA ARG A 300 3.57 1.84 4.64
C ARG A 300 5.02 2.23 4.81
N LYS A 301 5.92 1.26 4.72
CA LYS A 301 7.33 1.41 5.10
C LYS A 301 8.08 2.44 4.23
N GLU A 302 7.69 2.55 2.98
CA GLU A 302 8.25 3.47 2.00
C GLU A 302 7.75 4.91 2.15
N LEU A 303 6.66 5.11 2.90
CA LEU A 303 6.09 6.42 3.15
C LEU A 303 6.71 7.05 4.39
N LYS A 304 7.00 8.34 4.27
CA LYS A 304 7.27 9.23 5.39
C LYS A 304 5.97 9.82 5.90
N GLU A 305 5.95 10.11 7.19
CA GLU A 305 4.83 10.75 7.87
C GLU A 305 5.26 12.13 8.37
N PHE A 306 4.41 13.14 8.14
CA PHE A 306 4.47 14.42 8.81
C PHE A 306 3.23 14.54 9.71
N ILE A 307 3.46 14.67 11.02
CA ILE A 307 2.40 14.88 12.00
C ILE A 307 2.14 16.38 12.09
N THR A 308 0.92 16.78 11.79
CA THR A 308 0.49 18.19 11.76
C THR A 308 0.15 18.68 13.16
N ALA A 309 0.00 19.99 13.32
CA ALA A 309 -0.42 20.59 14.60
C ALA A 309 -1.79 20.07 15.07
N SER A 310 -2.67 19.65 14.16
CA SER A 310 -3.97 19.04 14.49
C SER A 310 -3.88 17.54 14.83
N GLY A 311 -2.66 16.97 14.83
CA GLY A 311 -2.41 15.56 15.15
C GLY A 311 -2.76 14.59 14.02
N ASN A 312 -3.00 15.09 12.81
CA ASN A 312 -3.21 14.24 11.63
C ASN A 312 -1.87 13.97 10.93
N LYS A 313 -1.89 12.98 10.03
CA LYS A 313 -0.70 12.57 9.28
C LYS A 313 -0.83 12.92 7.81
N ILE A 314 0.18 13.60 7.28
CA ILE A 314 0.42 13.74 5.83
C ILE A 314 1.46 12.69 5.42
N PHE A 315 1.10 11.87 4.45
CA PHE A 315 1.94 10.78 3.96
C PHE A 315 2.61 11.18 2.65
N PHE A 316 3.93 10.97 2.56
CA PHE A 316 4.70 11.41 1.40
C PHE A 316 5.95 10.58 1.14
N THR A 317 6.57 10.76 -0.01
CA THR A 317 7.97 10.35 -0.27
C THR A 317 8.79 11.56 -0.71
N ASP A 318 10.06 11.63 -0.33
CA ASP A 318 10.99 12.70 -0.73
C ASP A 318 12.15 12.12 -1.55
N ARG A 319 11.84 11.64 -2.75
CA ARG A 319 12.84 10.99 -3.60
C ARG A 319 13.88 12.01 -4.09
N ARG A 320 15.14 11.60 -4.02
CA ARG A 320 16.30 12.37 -4.48
C ARG A 320 17.18 11.46 -5.31
N ASP A 321 17.68 11.99 -6.42
CA ASP A 321 18.78 11.36 -7.13
C ASP A 321 20.07 11.91 -6.55
N GLU A 322 20.71 11.12 -5.66
CA GLU A 322 21.93 11.54 -4.93
C GLU A 322 23.06 11.99 -5.85
N VAL A 323 23.13 11.50 -7.09
CA VAL A 323 24.13 11.96 -8.07
C VAL A 323 23.77 13.36 -8.56
N ARG A 324 22.47 13.64 -8.76
CA ARG A 324 21.97 14.94 -9.22
C ARG A 324 21.83 15.99 -8.11
N MET A 325 21.96 15.60 -6.84
CA MET A 325 21.95 16.50 -5.68
C MET A 325 23.32 17.10 -5.31
N LYS A 326 24.39 16.72 -6.03
CA LYS A 326 25.78 17.17 -5.75
C LYS A 326 26.16 18.52 -6.37
N SER A 327 25.24 19.21 -7.04
CA SER A 327 25.54 20.51 -7.65
C SER A 327 25.68 21.59 -6.56
N GLU A 328 26.47 22.63 -6.80
CA GLU A 328 26.60 23.78 -5.89
C GLU A 328 25.41 24.76 -5.99
N THR A 329 24.51 24.56 -6.95
CA THR A 329 23.32 25.39 -7.17
C THR A 329 22.32 25.32 -6.01
N SER A 330 21.46 26.34 -5.87
CA SER A 330 20.37 26.30 -4.88
C SER A 330 19.49 25.06 -5.05
N LYS A 331 19.06 24.49 -3.91
CA LYS A 331 18.08 23.40 -3.86
C LYS A 331 16.73 23.90 -4.35
N LYS A 332 15.96 22.99 -4.93
CA LYS A 332 14.63 23.24 -5.48
C LYS A 332 13.67 22.13 -5.04
N ILE A 333 12.38 22.43 -5.02
CA ILE A 333 11.35 21.45 -4.66
C ILE A 333 10.32 21.35 -5.77
N VAL A 334 9.97 20.11 -6.12
CA VAL A 334 8.71 19.81 -6.80
C VAL A 334 7.82 19.07 -5.83
N PHE A 335 6.73 19.70 -5.41
CA PHE A 335 5.64 19.01 -4.71
C PHE A 335 4.75 18.36 -5.75
N TYR A 336 4.76 17.03 -5.77
CA TYR A 336 3.97 16.25 -6.71
C TYR A 336 2.74 15.67 -6.02
N PHE A 337 1.58 16.20 -6.36
CA PHE A 337 0.27 15.71 -5.97
C PHE A 337 -0.14 14.54 -6.88
N MET A 338 -0.38 13.38 -6.29
CA MET A 338 -0.69 12.15 -7.00
C MET A 338 -2.07 12.19 -7.68
N PRO A 339 -2.16 11.69 -8.93
CA PRO A 339 -3.44 11.54 -9.62
C PRO A 339 -4.26 10.40 -9.02
N ILE A 340 -5.46 10.19 -9.56
CA ILE A 340 -6.19 8.93 -9.37
C ILE A 340 -5.48 7.84 -10.17
N SER A 341 -5.37 6.64 -9.59
CA SER A 341 -4.81 5.47 -10.26
C SER A 341 -5.62 5.04 -11.49
N GLY A 342 -4.92 4.64 -12.56
CA GLY A 342 -5.54 4.06 -13.76
C GLY A 342 -5.48 2.52 -13.75
N GLY A 343 -5.95 1.91 -14.84
CA GLY A 343 -5.73 0.49 -15.12
C GLY A 343 -6.24 -0.47 -14.05
N VAL A 344 -5.44 -1.47 -13.68
CA VAL A 344 -5.81 -2.46 -12.65
C VAL A 344 -5.77 -1.89 -11.23
N ASP A 345 -4.92 -0.89 -10.99
CA ASP A 345 -4.72 -0.29 -9.67
C ASP A 345 -5.94 0.48 -9.20
N TRP A 346 -6.67 1.06 -10.14
CA TRP A 346 -8.00 1.63 -9.89
C TRP A 346 -8.96 0.60 -9.25
N ARG A 347 -8.77 -0.71 -9.40
CA ARG A 347 -9.64 -1.74 -8.80
C ARG A 347 -9.00 -2.42 -7.58
N SER A 348 -7.81 -1.99 -7.18
CA SER A 348 -7.05 -2.65 -6.13
C SER A 348 -7.65 -2.36 -4.76
N ALA A 349 -7.77 -3.37 -3.90
CA ALA A 349 -8.10 -3.14 -2.50
C ALA A 349 -6.89 -2.62 -1.70
N ASN A 350 -5.69 -2.71 -2.26
CA ASN A 350 -4.48 -2.13 -1.70
C ASN A 350 -4.56 -0.60 -1.80
N ALA A 351 -4.50 0.09 -0.65
CA ALA A 351 -4.56 1.54 -0.62
C ALA A 351 -3.36 2.20 -1.32
N MET A 352 -2.16 1.61 -1.32
CA MET A 352 -1.00 2.19 -1.99
C MET A 352 -1.17 2.31 -3.49
N ASN A 353 -1.57 1.22 -4.14
CA ASN A 353 -1.82 1.21 -5.58
C ASN A 353 -2.85 2.27 -5.97
N ARG A 354 -3.85 2.49 -5.11
CA ARG A 354 -4.92 3.45 -5.39
C ARG A 354 -4.59 4.91 -5.09
N LEU A 355 -3.96 5.18 -3.95
CA LEU A 355 -3.87 6.50 -3.31
C LEU A 355 -2.46 7.11 -3.39
N MET A 356 -1.46 6.30 -3.76
CA MET A 356 -0.09 6.70 -4.10
C MET A 356 0.36 5.97 -5.39
N PRO A 357 -0.33 6.18 -6.53
CA PRO A 357 0.06 5.53 -7.77
C PRO A 357 1.49 5.91 -8.19
N TYR A 358 2.22 4.94 -8.71
CA TYR A 358 3.61 5.08 -9.14
C TYR A 358 3.75 5.81 -10.50
N TYR A 359 3.13 6.98 -10.63
CA TYR A 359 3.22 7.79 -11.85
C TYR A 359 4.54 8.59 -11.90
N PHE A 360 5.16 8.67 -13.09
CA PHE A 360 6.41 9.40 -13.36
C PHE A 360 7.56 9.06 -12.39
N LYS A 361 7.87 7.77 -12.22
CA LYS A 361 8.89 7.26 -11.28
C LYS A 361 10.28 7.88 -11.46
N ASN A 362 10.71 8.05 -12.71
CA ASN A 362 12.02 8.59 -13.08
C ASN A 362 12.00 10.10 -13.31
N LEU A 363 10.99 10.83 -12.81
CA LEU A 363 10.89 12.29 -12.97
C LEU A 363 12.20 13.01 -12.59
N SER A 364 12.92 12.55 -11.57
CA SER A 364 14.20 13.14 -11.15
C SER A 364 15.26 13.19 -12.25
N ARG A 365 15.24 12.25 -13.21
CA ARG A 365 16.18 12.23 -14.34
C ARG A 365 15.89 13.31 -15.36
N SER A 366 14.62 13.70 -15.48
CA SER A 366 14.13 14.68 -16.45
C SER A 366 14.07 16.11 -15.89
N LEU A 367 14.23 16.29 -14.58
CA LEU A 367 14.27 17.60 -13.94
C LEU A 367 15.70 18.12 -13.78
N ILE A 368 15.88 19.45 -13.74
CA ILE A 368 17.18 20.06 -13.47
C ILE A 368 17.81 19.56 -12.15
N LYS A 369 19.15 19.67 -12.05
CA LYS A 369 19.91 19.25 -10.86
C LYS A 369 19.45 19.96 -9.58
N ASN A 370 19.74 19.35 -8.43
CA ASN A 370 19.37 19.82 -7.09
C ASN A 370 17.86 19.97 -6.85
N THR A 371 17.05 19.17 -7.55
CA THR A 371 15.60 19.15 -7.36
C THR A 371 15.18 17.97 -6.47
N ILE A 372 14.52 18.28 -5.36
CA ILE A 372 13.89 17.33 -4.45
C ILE A 372 12.46 17.11 -4.93
N ILE A 373 12.04 15.85 -5.08
CA ILE A 373 10.66 15.52 -5.48
C ILE A 373 9.91 14.98 -4.27
N ILE A 374 8.91 15.73 -3.82
CA ILE A 374 8.05 15.36 -2.70
C ILE A 374 6.72 14.86 -3.25
N ARG A 375 6.50 13.55 -3.30
CA ARG A 375 5.21 12.96 -3.74
C ARG A 375 4.25 12.86 -2.56
N ILE A 376 3.06 13.41 -2.67
CA ILE A 376 2.09 13.52 -1.59
C ILE A 376 0.92 12.56 -1.83
N ALA A 377 0.70 11.64 -0.90
CA ALA A 377 -0.44 10.73 -0.93
C ALA A 377 -1.73 11.48 -0.58
N ASP A 378 -2.82 11.12 -1.24
CA ASP A 378 -4.16 11.54 -0.84
C ASP A 378 -4.93 10.32 -0.34
N ILE A 379 -4.67 9.99 0.92
CA ILE A 379 -5.21 8.78 1.55
C ILE A 379 -6.62 8.97 2.12
N ASN A 380 -7.24 10.12 1.91
CA ASN A 380 -8.52 10.43 2.56
C ASN A 380 -9.71 9.92 1.74
N GLY A 381 -10.53 9.04 2.30
CA GLY A 381 -11.66 8.43 1.58
C GLY A 381 -11.25 7.30 0.63
N VAL A 382 -12.10 7.02 -0.37
CA VAL A 382 -11.96 5.81 -1.22
C VAL A 382 -10.94 6.01 -2.35
N ARG A 383 -10.93 7.21 -2.94
CA ARG A 383 -10.10 7.59 -4.11
C ARG A 383 -9.15 8.76 -3.79
N GLY A 384 -9.04 9.11 -2.51
CA GLY A 384 -8.58 10.41 -2.07
C GLY A 384 -9.72 11.41 -2.02
N SER A 385 -9.54 12.54 -1.33
CA SER A 385 -10.56 13.59 -1.21
C SER A 385 -10.29 14.79 -2.12
N GLY A 386 -9.28 14.70 -2.99
CA GLY A 386 -8.89 15.78 -3.88
C GLY A 386 -8.01 16.83 -3.22
N TYR A 387 -7.34 16.47 -2.12
CA TYR A 387 -6.50 17.38 -1.33
C TYR A 387 -7.25 18.57 -0.70
N THR A 388 -8.58 18.50 -0.61
CA THR A 388 -9.42 19.53 0.01
C THR A 388 -10.11 19.01 1.27
N ASN A 389 -10.69 19.92 2.04
CA ASN A 389 -11.45 19.57 3.23
C ASN A 389 -12.61 18.64 2.88
N SER A 390 -12.91 17.76 3.83
CA SER A 390 -13.95 16.73 3.71
C SER A 390 -14.71 16.63 5.02
N TYR A 391 -15.86 15.95 5.02
CA TYR A 391 -16.67 15.77 6.22
C TYR A 391 -15.95 14.96 7.31
N ASN A 392 -15.12 13.99 6.94
CA ASN A 392 -14.35 13.18 7.88
C ASN A 392 -12.96 13.77 8.22
N TYR A 393 -12.49 14.74 7.43
CA TYR A 393 -11.21 15.40 7.63
C TYR A 393 -11.32 16.90 7.30
N GLU A 394 -11.84 17.66 8.25
CA GLU A 394 -12.23 19.07 8.06
C GLU A 394 -11.06 20.06 8.01
N ASN A 395 -9.88 19.66 8.53
CA ASN A 395 -8.69 20.50 8.60
C ASN A 395 -7.61 20.07 7.60
N TYR A 396 -7.97 19.26 6.59
CA TYR A 396 -6.98 18.72 5.65
C TYR A 396 -6.22 19.84 4.92
N GLU A 397 -6.91 20.93 4.58
CA GLU A 397 -6.28 22.03 3.86
C GLU A 397 -5.32 22.89 4.68
N SER A 398 -5.56 23.03 5.98
CA SER A 398 -4.62 23.69 6.88
C SER A 398 -3.43 22.78 7.17
N ASP A 399 -3.68 21.49 7.40
CA ASP A 399 -2.65 20.50 7.65
C ASP A 399 -1.68 20.34 6.47
N LEU A 400 -2.21 20.30 5.24
CA LEU A 400 -1.37 20.20 4.05
C LEU A 400 -0.64 21.52 3.76
N SER A 401 -1.21 22.65 4.14
CA SER A 401 -0.54 23.96 4.09
C SER A 401 0.65 24.03 5.04
N GLU A 402 0.48 23.59 6.28
CA GLU A 402 1.55 23.45 7.27
C GLU A 402 2.67 22.56 6.73
N PHE A 403 2.33 21.39 6.18
CA PHE A 403 3.31 20.47 5.60
C PHE A 403 4.14 21.11 4.49
N ILE A 404 3.50 21.81 3.54
CA ILE A 404 4.20 22.45 2.42
C ILE A 404 5.21 23.47 2.94
N GLU A 405 4.80 24.36 3.85
CA GLU A 405 5.66 25.39 4.43
C GLU A 405 6.82 24.78 5.22
N GLU A 406 6.54 23.77 6.05
CA GLU A 406 7.57 23.06 6.82
C GLU A 406 8.60 22.37 5.93
N MET A 407 8.19 21.80 4.79
CA MET A 407 9.14 21.19 3.86
C MET A 407 10.00 22.25 3.14
N ILE A 408 9.43 23.39 2.76
CA ILE A 408 10.19 24.51 2.18
C ILE A 408 11.26 24.99 3.16
N LEU A 409 10.89 25.19 4.42
CA LEU A 409 11.80 25.62 5.49
C LEU A 409 12.88 24.56 5.77
N ARG A 410 12.47 23.30 5.96
CA ARG A 410 13.37 22.18 6.26
C ARG A 410 14.46 21.98 5.20
N TYR A 411 14.11 22.15 3.93
CA TYR A 411 15.07 22.02 2.84
C TYR A 411 15.80 23.31 2.47
N ILE A 412 15.43 24.43 3.09
CA ILE A 412 16.04 25.75 2.88
C ILE A 412 15.95 26.14 1.40
N VAL A 413 14.72 26.15 0.87
CA VAL A 413 14.45 26.43 -0.56
C VAL A 413 13.72 27.76 -0.69
N ASN A 414 14.13 28.59 -1.65
CA ASN A 414 13.43 29.84 -1.93
C ASN A 414 12.07 29.56 -2.57
N ARG A 415 11.04 30.33 -2.23
CA ARG A 415 9.68 30.13 -2.76
C ARG A 415 9.60 30.12 -4.30
N LYS A 416 10.41 30.94 -4.98
CA LYS A 416 10.49 30.95 -6.46
C LYS A 416 11.05 29.64 -7.05
N ASP A 417 11.84 28.91 -6.27
CA ASP A 417 12.47 27.64 -6.63
C ASP A 417 11.57 26.43 -6.23
N VAL A 418 10.29 26.68 -5.94
CA VAL A 418 9.27 25.68 -5.60
C VAL A 418 8.24 25.61 -6.72
N VAL A 419 7.94 24.40 -7.18
CA VAL A 419 6.88 24.14 -8.16
C VAL A 419 5.91 23.10 -7.60
N LEU A 420 4.62 23.40 -7.64
CA LEU A 420 3.56 22.43 -7.38
C LEU A 420 3.14 21.78 -8.70
N TYR A 421 3.17 20.47 -8.73
CA TYR A 421 2.91 19.67 -9.92
C TYR A 421 1.85 18.62 -9.64
N GLY A 422 0.98 18.36 -10.62
CA GLY A 422 -0.03 17.34 -10.50
C GLY A 422 -0.83 17.14 -11.78
N VAL A 423 -1.49 15.99 -11.87
CA VAL A 423 -2.33 15.59 -12.99
C VAL A 423 -3.73 15.26 -12.46
N SER A 424 -4.80 15.61 -13.17
CA SER A 424 -6.18 15.23 -12.81
C SER A 424 -6.52 15.72 -11.39
N LYS A 425 -6.92 14.83 -10.47
CA LYS A 425 -7.07 15.12 -9.04
C LYS A 425 -5.84 15.78 -8.42
N GLY A 426 -4.65 15.28 -8.77
CA GLY A 426 -3.39 15.89 -8.33
C GLY A 426 -3.18 17.28 -8.91
N GLY A 427 -3.64 17.52 -10.14
CA GLY A 427 -3.61 18.85 -10.75
C GLY A 427 -4.49 19.85 -10.01
N ALA A 428 -5.68 19.43 -9.59
CA ALA A 428 -6.56 20.26 -8.75
C ALA A 428 -5.88 20.63 -7.42
N GLY A 429 -5.27 19.66 -6.73
CA GLY A 429 -4.48 19.92 -5.53
C GLY A 429 -3.31 20.88 -5.79
N GLY A 430 -2.49 20.59 -6.80
CA GLY A 430 -1.35 21.43 -7.17
C GLY A 430 -1.72 22.89 -7.42
N LEU A 431 -2.80 23.13 -8.18
CA LEU A 431 -3.27 24.48 -8.49
C LEU A 431 -3.87 25.17 -7.26
N PHE A 432 -4.68 24.45 -6.48
CA PHE A 432 -5.31 24.97 -5.26
C PHE A 432 -4.26 25.46 -4.25
N TYR A 433 -3.25 24.65 -3.96
CA TYR A 433 -2.20 25.05 -3.01
C TYR A 433 -1.23 26.07 -3.60
N ALA A 434 -1.02 26.10 -4.92
CA ALA A 434 -0.20 27.12 -5.56
C ALA A 434 -0.84 28.51 -5.41
N ALA A 435 -2.15 28.58 -5.63
CA ALA A 435 -2.95 29.77 -5.37
C ALA A 435 -2.96 30.13 -3.87
N LYS A 436 -3.11 29.16 -2.98
CA LYS A 436 -3.13 29.41 -1.52
C LYS A 436 -1.81 29.93 -0.97
N HIS A 437 -0.69 29.52 -1.55
CA HIS A 437 0.66 29.76 -1.01
C HIS A 437 1.50 30.73 -1.83
N ASN A 438 0.98 31.29 -2.92
CA ASN A 438 1.76 32.11 -3.84
C ASN A 438 3.02 31.38 -4.35
N LEU A 439 2.82 30.18 -4.87
CA LEU A 439 3.89 29.32 -5.40
C LEU A 439 3.63 29.01 -6.86
N ASN A 440 4.69 28.68 -7.61
CA ASN A 440 4.56 28.35 -9.02
C ASN A 440 3.88 26.98 -9.20
N SER A 441 3.15 26.78 -10.30
CA SER A 441 2.58 25.48 -10.62
C SER A 441 2.59 25.11 -12.09
N VAL A 442 2.62 23.80 -12.33
CA VAL A 442 2.29 23.17 -13.61
C VAL A 442 1.26 22.11 -13.32
N THR A 443 0.04 22.27 -13.81
CA THR A 443 -1.03 21.30 -13.59
C THR A 443 -1.57 20.80 -14.91
N VAL A 444 -1.88 19.51 -14.97
CA VAL A 444 -2.33 18.85 -16.19
C VAL A 444 -3.76 18.41 -15.98
N ASP A 445 -4.63 18.95 -16.82
CA ASP A 445 -6.05 18.66 -16.88
C ASP A 445 -6.71 18.55 -15.49
N PRO A 446 -6.64 19.61 -14.67
CA PRO A 446 -6.95 19.51 -13.26
C PRO A 446 -8.46 19.31 -13.02
N LEU A 447 -8.83 18.34 -12.16
CA LEU A 447 -10.22 18.08 -11.74
C LEU A 447 -10.69 19.12 -10.70
N ILE A 448 -10.78 20.38 -11.11
CA ILE A 448 -11.17 21.54 -10.26
C ILE A 448 -12.68 21.64 -10.01
N SER A 449 -13.48 20.88 -10.76
CA SER A 449 -14.92 20.73 -10.59
C SER A 449 -15.26 19.25 -10.60
N LYS A 450 -16.03 18.81 -9.61
CA LYS A 450 -16.49 17.42 -9.47
C LYS A 450 -17.83 17.19 -10.18
N ASN A 451 -18.44 18.26 -10.71
CA ASN A 451 -19.78 18.25 -11.28
C ASN A 451 -19.91 17.28 -12.46
N TYR A 452 -18.91 17.22 -13.35
CA TYR A 452 -19.00 16.34 -14.50
C TYR A 452 -19.11 14.86 -14.08
N SER A 453 -18.17 14.40 -13.24
CA SER A 453 -18.20 13.05 -12.69
C SER A 453 -19.52 12.75 -11.97
N ILE A 454 -20.02 13.69 -11.16
CA ILE A 454 -21.27 13.49 -10.40
C ILE A 454 -22.49 13.39 -11.31
N ASN A 455 -22.61 14.29 -12.28
CA ASN A 455 -23.81 14.43 -13.10
C ASN A 455 -23.83 13.49 -14.32
N TYR A 456 -22.67 13.06 -14.81
CA TYR A 456 -22.56 12.30 -16.06
C TYR A 456 -21.82 10.97 -15.94
N GLU A 457 -21.06 10.74 -14.86
CA GLU A 457 -20.29 9.50 -14.66
C GLU A 457 -20.67 8.75 -13.38
N ASN A 458 -21.90 8.92 -12.89
CA ASN A 458 -22.37 8.28 -11.66
C ASN A 458 -21.44 8.50 -10.46
N ASP A 459 -20.83 9.68 -10.33
CA ASP A 459 -19.84 10.01 -9.29
C ASP A 459 -18.77 8.90 -9.19
N THR A 460 -18.12 8.60 -10.32
CA THR A 460 -17.14 7.50 -10.48
C THR A 460 -16.01 7.56 -9.45
N TYR A 461 -15.66 8.77 -8.99
CA TYR A 461 -14.61 9.00 -8.00
C TYR A 461 -15.08 8.98 -6.54
N LEU A 462 -16.39 8.83 -6.28
CA LEU A 462 -17.00 8.80 -4.95
C LEU A 462 -16.72 10.08 -4.13
N PHE A 463 -16.73 11.23 -4.79
CA PHE A 463 -16.45 12.51 -4.16
C PHE A 463 -17.67 13.14 -3.51
N HIS A 464 -18.87 12.90 -4.06
CA HIS A 464 -20.09 13.62 -3.69
C HIS A 464 -20.41 13.50 -2.19
N LYS A 465 -20.22 12.32 -1.59
CA LYS A 465 -20.57 12.08 -0.18
C LYS A 465 -19.53 12.57 0.82
N ILE A 466 -18.26 12.73 0.41
CA ILE A 466 -17.16 13.04 1.33
C ILE A 466 -16.68 14.50 1.22
N SER A 467 -16.82 15.12 0.05
CA SER A 467 -16.27 16.45 -0.22
C SER A 467 -17.17 17.55 0.35
N LYS A 468 -16.55 18.57 0.97
CA LYS A 468 -17.27 19.81 1.33
C LYS A 468 -17.45 20.73 0.12
N ASP A 469 -16.41 20.83 -0.71
CA ASP A 469 -16.39 21.65 -1.90
C ASP A 469 -16.40 20.78 -3.16
N LEU A 470 -17.43 20.97 -3.99
CA LEU A 470 -17.60 20.30 -5.27
C LEU A 470 -17.02 21.10 -6.45
N ASP A 471 -16.88 22.41 -6.28
CA ASP A 471 -16.34 23.32 -7.28
C ASP A 471 -15.28 24.23 -6.64
N LEU A 472 -14.02 24.05 -7.04
CA LEU A 472 -12.88 24.78 -6.51
C LEU A 472 -12.58 26.06 -7.30
N VAL A 473 -13.19 26.26 -8.46
CA VAL A 473 -12.89 27.39 -9.36
C VAL A 473 -13.04 28.74 -8.66
N PRO A 474 -14.13 29.04 -7.92
CA PRO A 474 -14.27 30.33 -7.26
C PRO A 474 -13.15 30.58 -6.24
N ILE A 475 -12.80 29.55 -5.46
CA ILE A 475 -11.79 29.63 -4.40
C ILE A 475 -10.39 29.83 -4.99
N ILE A 476 -10.08 29.14 -6.10
CA ILE A 476 -8.81 29.28 -6.81
C ILE A 476 -8.69 30.69 -7.40
N ASN A 477 -9.74 31.17 -8.08
CA ASN A 477 -9.74 32.50 -8.71
C ASN A 477 -9.53 33.62 -7.70
N GLU A 478 -10.24 33.60 -6.57
CA GLU A 478 -10.08 34.59 -5.50
C GLU A 478 -8.62 34.68 -5.03
N LYS A 479 -7.95 33.54 -4.92
CA LYS A 479 -6.57 33.47 -4.43
C LYS A 479 -5.55 33.90 -5.48
N LEU A 480 -5.75 33.56 -6.75
CA LEU A 480 -4.81 33.87 -7.84
C LEU A 480 -4.77 35.36 -8.21
N GLU A 481 -5.85 36.12 -7.99
CA GLU A 481 -5.95 37.54 -8.39
C GLU A 481 -4.85 38.45 -7.76
N PHE A 482 -4.16 37.98 -6.71
CA PHE A 482 -3.21 38.78 -5.93
C PHE A 482 -1.76 38.28 -5.99
N LEU A 483 -1.43 37.33 -6.87
CA LEU A 483 -0.17 36.58 -6.79
C LEU A 483 0.81 36.88 -7.94
N PRO A 484 2.11 37.09 -7.64
CA PRO A 484 3.15 37.14 -8.66
C PRO A 484 3.58 35.77 -9.21
N ALA A 485 3.11 34.65 -8.63
CA ALA A 485 3.52 33.31 -9.05
C ALA A 485 2.97 32.90 -10.43
N HIS A 486 3.74 32.10 -11.15
CA HIS A 486 3.38 31.60 -12.48
C HIS A 486 2.68 30.24 -12.39
N ASN A 487 1.45 30.20 -12.91
CA ASN A 487 0.59 29.01 -12.86
C ASN A 487 0.21 28.59 -14.27
N TYR A 488 0.76 27.46 -14.73
CA TYR A 488 0.45 26.87 -16.02
C TYR A 488 -0.57 25.74 -15.86
N VAL A 489 -1.60 25.76 -16.71
CA VAL A 489 -2.61 24.70 -16.80
C VAL A 489 -2.55 24.11 -18.20
N ILE A 490 -2.09 22.86 -18.32
CA ILE A 490 -2.11 22.13 -19.59
C ILE A 490 -3.46 21.43 -19.70
N GLY A 491 -4.15 21.58 -20.84
CA GLY A 491 -5.41 20.88 -21.12
C GLY A 491 -5.55 20.58 -22.60
N ASN A 492 -6.70 20.05 -22.99
CA ASN A 492 -7.04 19.83 -24.39
C ASN A 492 -8.48 20.23 -24.65
N HIS A 493 -8.72 21.14 -25.59
CA HIS A 493 -10.08 21.57 -25.91
C HIS A 493 -10.99 20.47 -26.46
N TYR A 494 -10.43 19.36 -26.95
CA TYR A 494 -11.22 18.19 -27.36
C TYR A 494 -11.79 17.39 -26.18
N VAL A 495 -11.34 17.64 -24.95
CA VAL A 495 -11.82 16.99 -23.72
C VAL A 495 -12.73 17.94 -22.96
N LYS A 496 -14.01 17.99 -23.39
CA LYS A 496 -15.00 18.93 -22.85
C LYS A 496 -15.28 18.78 -21.34
N GLU A 497 -15.11 17.56 -20.81
CA GLU A 497 -15.31 17.24 -19.39
C GLU A 497 -14.61 18.23 -18.45
N THR A 498 -13.36 18.55 -18.77
CA THR A 498 -12.48 19.39 -17.95
C THR A 498 -12.22 20.74 -18.60
N TRP A 499 -12.24 20.83 -19.93
CA TRP A 499 -11.86 22.05 -20.65
C TRP A 499 -12.73 23.25 -20.30
N ASP A 500 -14.06 23.06 -20.29
CA ASP A 500 -14.99 24.15 -19.98
C ASP A 500 -14.78 24.67 -18.55
N GLU A 501 -14.36 23.79 -17.63
CA GLU A 501 -14.03 24.15 -16.26
C GLU A 501 -12.70 24.91 -16.17
N ILE A 502 -11.68 24.48 -16.92
CA ILE A 502 -10.38 25.15 -17.02
C ILE A 502 -10.52 26.57 -17.55
N LEU A 503 -11.40 26.79 -18.54
CA LEU A 503 -11.65 28.14 -19.10
C LEU A 503 -12.27 29.12 -18.08
N ARG A 504 -12.85 28.63 -16.98
CA ARG A 504 -13.36 29.48 -15.89
C ARG A 504 -12.24 30.02 -14.99
N LEU A 505 -11.03 29.50 -15.08
CA LEU A 505 -9.89 29.98 -14.30
C LEU A 505 -9.41 31.34 -14.80
N LYS A 506 -9.07 32.22 -13.86
CA LYS A 506 -8.51 33.54 -14.13
C LYS A 506 -7.01 33.54 -13.82
N VAL A 507 -6.27 34.40 -14.53
CA VAL A 507 -4.85 34.72 -14.23
C VAL A 507 -3.88 33.51 -14.37
N VAL A 508 -4.37 32.36 -14.85
CA VAL A 508 -3.54 31.22 -15.23
C VAL A 508 -3.11 31.30 -16.70
N GLN A 509 -2.02 30.64 -17.03
CA GLN A 509 -1.59 30.44 -18.41
C GLN A 509 -2.07 29.07 -18.89
N ILE A 510 -3.09 29.06 -19.75
CA ILE A 510 -3.63 27.84 -20.32
C ILE A 510 -2.79 27.43 -21.52
N PHE A 511 -2.28 26.20 -21.50
CA PHE A 511 -1.59 25.56 -22.61
C PHE A 511 -2.52 24.50 -23.21
N ASP A 512 -3.14 24.81 -24.33
CA ASP A 512 -3.91 23.84 -25.11
C ASP A 512 -2.95 22.95 -25.90
N ILE A 513 -3.04 21.64 -25.73
CA ILE A 513 -2.25 20.70 -26.54
C ILE A 513 -2.75 20.61 -27.98
N ASP A 514 -4.02 20.99 -28.23
CA ASP A 514 -4.65 20.97 -29.55
C ASP A 514 -4.40 19.65 -30.32
N ASP A 515 -4.73 18.54 -29.67
CA ASP A 515 -4.56 17.20 -30.25
C ASP A 515 -5.92 16.50 -30.35
N GLU A 516 -6.43 16.39 -31.58
CA GLU A 516 -7.71 15.75 -31.83
C GLU A 516 -7.73 14.25 -31.55
N THR A 517 -6.59 13.59 -31.42
CA THR A 517 -6.52 12.16 -31.10
C THR A 517 -6.75 11.89 -29.61
N VAL A 518 -6.57 12.90 -28.76
CA VAL A 518 -6.76 12.83 -27.31
C VAL A 518 -8.17 13.30 -26.95
N LYS A 519 -9.10 12.35 -26.76
CA LYS A 519 -10.54 12.65 -26.59
C LYS A 519 -11.09 12.47 -25.17
N ILE A 520 -10.32 11.92 -24.24
CA ILE A 520 -10.78 11.64 -22.88
C ILE A 520 -9.76 12.08 -21.83
N HIS A 521 -10.25 12.46 -20.66
CA HIS A 521 -9.48 12.98 -19.52
C HIS A 521 -8.19 12.20 -19.23
N ARG A 522 -8.30 10.87 -19.11
CA ARG A 522 -7.17 10.00 -18.75
C ARG A 522 -6.05 9.97 -19.80
N ASP A 523 -6.32 10.37 -21.04
CA ASP A 523 -5.36 10.30 -22.14
C ASP A 523 -4.53 11.59 -22.28
N ILE A 524 -4.91 12.70 -21.65
CA ILE A 524 -4.17 13.97 -21.80
C ILE A 524 -2.75 13.86 -21.26
N SER A 525 -2.60 13.43 -20.01
CA SER A 525 -1.30 13.45 -19.35
C SER A 525 -0.23 12.57 -20.02
N PRO A 526 -0.50 11.33 -20.45
CA PRO A 526 0.47 10.54 -21.23
C PRO A 526 0.90 11.21 -22.54
N ASN A 527 0.03 12.01 -23.17
CA ASN A 527 0.27 12.63 -24.48
C ASN A 527 0.88 14.04 -24.41
N CYS A 528 1.12 14.59 -23.21
CA CYS A 528 1.73 15.92 -23.04
C CYS A 528 2.92 15.95 -22.07
N VAL A 529 3.61 14.81 -21.92
CA VAL A 529 4.80 14.69 -21.05
C VAL A 529 5.92 15.66 -21.43
N PRO A 530 6.23 15.91 -22.72
CA PRO A 530 7.23 16.91 -23.11
C PRO A 530 6.91 18.32 -22.58
N GLU A 531 5.66 18.76 -22.72
CA GLU A 531 5.15 20.06 -22.29
C GLU A 531 5.21 20.19 -20.77
N GLN A 532 4.79 19.13 -20.06
CA GLN A 532 4.91 19.04 -18.60
C GLN A 532 6.36 19.28 -18.14
N LEU A 533 7.31 18.53 -18.71
CA LEU A 533 8.71 18.62 -18.35
C LEU A 533 9.33 19.98 -18.73
N MET A 534 8.95 20.54 -19.88
CA MET A 534 9.39 21.85 -20.32
C MET A 534 8.98 22.92 -19.31
N LEU A 535 7.69 22.97 -18.94
CA LEU A 535 7.16 24.00 -18.05
C LEU A 535 7.69 23.86 -16.62
N ILE A 536 7.81 22.64 -16.09
CA ILE A 536 8.39 22.42 -14.76
C ILE A 536 9.84 22.93 -14.74
N ASN A 537 10.66 22.55 -15.72
CA ASN A 537 12.05 22.98 -15.78
C ASN A 537 12.19 24.49 -16.04
N ARG A 538 11.30 25.09 -16.85
CA ARG A 538 11.22 26.54 -17.08
C ARG A 538 11.06 27.30 -15.75
N LEU A 539 10.10 26.90 -14.94
CA LEU A 539 9.85 27.48 -13.62
C LEU A 539 11.03 27.26 -12.67
N LEU A 540 11.58 26.04 -12.61
CA LEU A 540 12.72 25.73 -11.74
C LEU A 540 14.01 26.47 -12.15
N LEU A 541 14.13 26.88 -13.41
CA LEU A 541 15.22 27.73 -13.91
C LEU A 541 14.93 29.23 -13.75
N ASN A 542 13.71 29.62 -13.33
CA ASN A 542 13.24 31.00 -13.24
C ASN A 542 13.36 31.77 -14.59
N ILE A 543 12.96 31.14 -15.71
CA ILE A 543 13.04 31.71 -17.08
C ILE A 543 11.68 31.90 -17.76
#